data_AF-A0A3P6F7M4-F1
#
_entry.id   AF-A0A3P6F7M4-F1
#
_cell.length_a   1.000
_cell.length_b   1.000
_cell.length_c   1.000
_cell.angle_alpha   90.00
_cell.angle_beta   90.00
_cell.angle_gamma   90.00
#
_symmetry.space_group_name_H-M   'P 1'
#
loop_
_entity.id
_entity.type
_entity.pdbx_description
1 polymer ?
#
loop_
_entity_poly.entity_id
_entity_poly.type
_entity_poly.pdbx_seq_one_letter_code
_entity_poly.pdbx_strand_id
1 'polypeptide(L)'
;MQNGTYLRNGPGLWIGDHDFRHLFDGYSTLVKLEFDDGRLFSGHRLLESDAYKSAKKHKNLSYLEFSETPKPSRSNFKNPFSGVGEIVKLFSGESLTDKANTGVILTQKGSILVDHDTLETIGKFKYDDRLCDHMIHSAHPIVTETETEMWTLVPDLVKPGYRFVRMEAWSNKREVVARVKCRSGSWGPGWVHSFGVTENYVLIPEMPLRYSCSCFLNLSR
;
A
#
# COMPACT_ATOMS: atom_id res chain seq x y z
N MET A 1 -24.13 25.19 -11.37
CA MET A 1 -24.07 23.72 -11.23
C MET A 1 -22.63 23.36 -10.90
N GLN A 2 -22.38 22.33 -10.09
CA GLN A 2 -21.00 21.96 -9.72
C GLN A 2 -20.39 21.16 -10.86
N ASN A 3 -19.22 21.59 -11.34
CA ASN A 3 -18.39 20.84 -12.27
C ASN A 3 -17.23 20.22 -11.48
N GLY A 4 -16.87 18.98 -11.81
CA GLY A 4 -15.73 18.32 -11.17
C GLY A 4 -15.80 16.80 -11.24
N THR A 5 -14.72 16.18 -10.76
CA THR A 5 -14.53 14.73 -10.84
C THR A 5 -14.42 14.13 -9.44
N TYR A 6 -15.29 13.17 -9.15
CA TYR A 6 -15.19 12.30 -7.99
C TYR A 6 -14.56 10.98 -8.41
N LEU A 7 -13.39 10.67 -7.86
CA LEU A 7 -12.71 9.39 -8.04
C LEU A 7 -12.73 8.60 -6.74
N ARG A 8 -13.11 7.33 -6.83
CA ARG A 8 -13.08 6.38 -5.72
C ARG A 8 -12.28 5.14 -6.10
N ASN A 9 -11.47 4.65 -5.16
CA ASN A 9 -10.84 3.35 -5.25
C ASN A 9 -11.47 2.37 -4.25
N GLY A 10 -11.50 1.10 -4.61
CA GLY A 10 -11.90 0.01 -3.73
C GLY A 10 -11.71 -1.36 -4.38
N PRO A 11 -11.92 -2.45 -3.62
CA PRO A 11 -11.91 -3.78 -4.19
C PRO A 11 -13.12 -3.97 -5.12
N GLY A 12 -12.90 -4.43 -6.34
CA GLY A 12 -13.99 -4.66 -7.30
C GLY A 12 -13.94 -5.98 -8.05
N LEU A 13 -12.88 -6.77 -7.91
CA LEU A 13 -12.82 -8.12 -8.47
C LEU A 13 -12.01 -9.07 -7.58
N TRP A 14 -12.56 -10.27 -7.41
CA TRP A 14 -11.90 -11.41 -6.79
C TRP A 14 -11.85 -12.51 -7.84
N ILE A 15 -10.67 -12.79 -8.40
CA ILE A 15 -10.49 -13.74 -9.52
C ILE A 15 -9.44 -14.79 -9.21
N GLY A 16 -9.79 -16.06 -9.42
CA GLY A 16 -8.92 -17.24 -9.30
C GLY A 16 -9.62 -18.36 -8.53
N ASP A 17 -9.03 -19.55 -8.51
CA ASP A 17 -9.60 -20.72 -7.81
C ASP A 17 -9.29 -20.71 -6.30
N HIS A 18 -9.53 -19.58 -5.65
CA HIS A 18 -9.28 -19.36 -4.24
C HIS A 18 -10.40 -18.55 -3.60
N ASP A 19 -10.79 -18.98 -2.40
CA ASP A 19 -11.73 -18.25 -1.57
C ASP A 19 -10.98 -17.13 -0.85
N PHE A 20 -11.10 -15.92 -1.35
CA PHE A 20 -10.61 -14.74 -0.65
C PHE A 20 -11.37 -14.55 0.66
N ARG A 21 -10.64 -14.47 1.77
CA ARG A 21 -11.25 -14.41 3.11
C ARG A 21 -11.45 -13.00 3.63
N HIS A 22 -10.88 -12.00 2.94
CA HIS A 22 -10.96 -10.61 3.39
C HIS A 22 -11.36 -9.66 2.27
N LEU A 23 -12.18 -8.66 2.62
CA LEU A 23 -12.63 -7.60 1.71
C LEU A 23 -11.45 -6.88 1.04
N PHE A 24 -10.35 -6.72 1.77
CA PHE A 24 -9.15 -6.01 1.30
C PHE A 24 -8.29 -6.79 0.29
N ASP A 25 -8.63 -8.05 0.01
CA ASP A 25 -7.88 -8.85 -0.97
C ASP A 25 -8.43 -8.69 -2.40
N GLY A 26 -9.51 -7.94 -2.59
CA GLY A 26 -10.05 -7.68 -3.93
C GLY A 26 -9.13 -6.76 -4.73
N TYR A 27 -8.97 -7.08 -6.02
CA TYR A 27 -8.20 -6.24 -6.94
C TYR A 27 -8.83 -4.86 -7.09
N SER A 28 -7.96 -3.85 -7.15
CA SER A 28 -8.32 -2.44 -7.14
C SER A 28 -9.15 -2.09 -8.37
N THR A 29 -10.32 -1.47 -8.13
CA THR A 29 -11.19 -0.93 -9.17
C THR A 29 -11.43 0.55 -8.88
N LEU A 30 -11.14 1.38 -9.87
CA LEU A 30 -11.44 2.79 -9.84
C LEU A 30 -12.84 3.05 -10.38
N VAL A 31 -13.58 3.93 -9.71
CA VAL A 31 -14.89 4.44 -10.16
C VAL A 31 -14.78 5.95 -10.26
N LYS A 32 -15.08 6.49 -11.44
CA LYS A 32 -15.12 7.93 -11.75
C LYS A 32 -16.55 8.39 -11.95
N LEU A 33 -16.91 9.49 -11.31
CA LEU A 33 -18.14 10.26 -11.55
C LEU A 33 -17.72 11.68 -11.91
N GLU A 34 -18.00 12.11 -13.13
CA GLU A 34 -17.61 13.40 -13.68
C GLU A 34 -18.85 14.23 -13.95
N PHE A 35 -18.91 15.40 -13.33
CA PHE A 35 -20.02 16.34 -13.44
C PHE A 35 -19.60 17.47 -14.37
N ASP A 36 -20.38 17.67 -15.43
CA ASP A 36 -20.16 18.74 -16.40
C ASP A 36 -21.51 19.30 -16.86
N ASP A 37 -21.75 20.57 -16.53
CA ASP A 37 -22.94 21.35 -16.93
C ASP A 37 -24.28 20.60 -16.71
N GLY A 38 -24.43 20.03 -15.51
CA GLY A 38 -25.65 19.30 -15.12
C GLY A 38 -25.76 17.88 -15.69
N ARG A 39 -24.75 17.40 -16.43
CA ARG A 39 -24.63 16.00 -16.86
C ARG A 39 -23.68 15.24 -15.93
N LEU A 40 -23.94 13.94 -15.78
CA LEU A 40 -23.08 13.00 -15.08
C LEU A 40 -22.53 11.98 -16.07
N PHE A 41 -21.21 11.92 -16.18
CA PHE A 41 -20.49 10.87 -16.88
C PHE A 41 -19.88 9.93 -15.84
N SER A 42 -20.06 8.63 -16.03
CA SER A 42 -19.51 7.63 -15.12
C SER A 42 -18.65 6.62 -15.85
N GLY A 43 -17.54 6.22 -15.25
CA GLY A 43 -16.68 5.17 -15.75
C GLY A 43 -16.11 4.37 -14.59
N HIS A 44 -15.67 3.15 -14.88
CA HIS A 44 -14.87 2.39 -13.94
C HIS A 44 -13.80 1.61 -14.69
N ARG A 45 -12.68 1.32 -14.01
CA ARG A 45 -11.60 0.53 -14.58
C ARG A 45 -10.90 -0.27 -13.50
N LEU A 46 -10.64 -1.54 -13.78
CA LEU A 46 -9.74 -2.32 -12.95
C LEU A 46 -8.32 -1.81 -13.16
N LEU A 47 -7.60 -1.68 -12.05
CA LEU A 47 -6.22 -1.28 -12.09
C LEU A 47 -5.35 -2.45 -12.56
N GLU A 48 -4.56 -2.20 -13.60
CA GLU A 48 -3.72 -3.19 -14.28
C GLU A 48 -2.39 -3.40 -13.53
N SER A 49 -2.46 -3.72 -12.24
CA SER A 49 -1.29 -4.03 -11.40
C SER A 49 -0.64 -5.35 -11.78
N ASP A 50 0.61 -5.56 -11.36
CA ASP A 50 1.31 -6.83 -11.57
C ASP A 50 0.59 -8.00 -10.87
N ALA A 51 0.00 -7.74 -9.70
CA ALA A 51 -0.80 -8.72 -8.96
C ALA A 51 -2.04 -9.15 -9.75
N TYR A 52 -2.82 -8.18 -10.25
CA TYR A 52 -3.99 -8.46 -11.07
C TYR A 52 -3.62 -9.17 -12.38
N LYS A 53 -2.61 -8.69 -13.10
CA LYS A 53 -2.14 -9.29 -14.35
C LYS A 53 -1.69 -10.73 -14.16
N SER A 54 -0.98 -11.03 -13.08
CA SER A 54 -0.55 -12.40 -12.79
C SER A 54 -1.73 -13.29 -12.43
N ALA A 55 -2.66 -12.83 -11.59
CA ALA A 55 -3.84 -13.59 -11.22
C ALA A 55 -4.75 -13.88 -12.42
N LYS A 56 -4.96 -12.90 -13.30
CA LYS A 56 -5.69 -13.03 -14.56
C LYS A 56 -5.06 -14.08 -15.48
N LYS A 57 -3.72 -14.10 -15.57
CA LYS A 57 -2.97 -15.03 -16.43
C LYS A 57 -2.95 -16.45 -15.89
N HIS A 58 -2.68 -16.62 -14.60
CA HIS A 58 -2.40 -17.94 -14.00
C HIS A 58 -3.60 -18.53 -13.25
N LYS A 59 -4.70 -17.78 -13.10
CA LYS A 59 -5.89 -18.16 -12.32
C LYS A 59 -5.58 -18.54 -10.86
N ASN A 60 -4.45 -18.09 -10.35
CA ASN A 60 -3.96 -18.38 -9.02
C ASN A 60 -3.37 -17.13 -8.35
N LEU A 61 -3.28 -17.18 -7.02
CA LEU A 61 -2.66 -16.10 -6.26
C LEU A 61 -1.13 -16.16 -6.40
N SER A 62 -0.55 -15.11 -6.97
CA SER A 62 0.90 -15.01 -7.20
C SER A 62 1.62 -14.05 -6.24
N TYR A 63 0.88 -13.24 -5.48
CA TYR A 63 1.42 -12.20 -4.59
C TYR A 63 0.80 -12.28 -3.18
N LEU A 64 1.49 -11.72 -2.16
CA LEU A 64 1.02 -11.66 -0.77
C LEU A 64 -0.05 -10.57 -0.58
N GLU A 65 -1.31 -10.96 -0.48
CA GLU A 65 -2.41 -10.02 -0.23
C GLU A 65 -2.55 -9.72 1.27
N PHE A 66 -3.65 -9.08 1.70
CA PHE A 66 -3.82 -8.69 3.11
C PHE A 66 -4.01 -9.91 4.00
N SER A 67 -4.89 -10.83 3.62
CA SER A 67 -5.15 -12.05 4.39
C SER A 67 -4.65 -13.32 3.70
N GLU A 68 -4.28 -13.24 2.43
CA GLU A 68 -3.90 -14.40 1.63
C GLU A 68 -2.41 -14.40 1.31
N THR A 69 -1.81 -15.57 1.48
CA THR A 69 -0.42 -15.81 1.07
C THR A 69 -0.39 -16.84 -0.05
N PRO A 70 0.44 -16.65 -1.11
CA PRO A 70 0.62 -17.67 -2.12
C PRO A 70 1.05 -18.96 -1.44
N LYS A 71 0.35 -20.07 -1.72
CA LYS A 71 0.74 -21.37 -1.18
C LYS A 71 2.16 -21.67 -1.63
N PRO A 72 3.10 -21.99 -0.72
CA PRO A 72 4.45 -22.36 -1.12
C PRO A 72 4.36 -23.56 -2.06
N SER A 73 5.04 -23.48 -3.21
CA SER A 73 5.20 -24.64 -4.09
C SER A 73 5.78 -25.79 -3.27
N ARG A 74 5.20 -26.99 -3.40
CA ARG A 74 5.60 -28.24 -2.71
C ARG A 74 7.11 -28.55 -2.79
N SER A 75 7.84 -27.91 -3.70
CA SER A 75 9.28 -28.09 -3.94
C SER A 75 10.21 -27.43 -2.92
N ASN A 76 9.79 -26.41 -2.17
CA ASN A 76 10.71 -25.57 -1.36
C ASN A 76 10.78 -25.92 0.14
N PHE A 77 10.16 -27.02 0.57
CA PHE A 77 10.00 -27.39 1.98
C PHE A 77 11.29 -27.84 2.71
N LYS A 78 12.48 -27.73 2.09
CA LYS A 78 13.71 -28.35 2.62
C LYS A 78 14.90 -27.42 2.85
N ASN A 79 14.75 -26.10 2.69
CA ASN A 79 15.91 -25.21 2.78
C ASN A 79 15.81 -24.23 3.97
N PRO A 80 16.61 -24.38 5.05
CA PRO A 80 16.59 -23.47 6.21
C PRO A 80 17.07 -22.05 5.88
N PHE A 81 17.68 -21.84 4.71
CA PHE A 81 18.04 -20.52 4.18
C PHE A 81 16.92 -19.83 3.39
N SER A 82 15.76 -20.50 3.19
CA SER A 82 14.60 -19.91 2.51
C SER A 82 14.09 -18.65 3.19
N GLY A 83 14.13 -18.60 4.54
CA GLY A 83 13.75 -17.42 5.32
C GLY A 83 14.57 -16.18 5.00
N VAL A 84 15.87 -16.31 4.69
CA VAL A 84 16.70 -15.16 4.26
C VAL A 84 16.29 -14.67 2.88
N GLY A 85 15.94 -15.59 1.97
CA GLY A 85 15.41 -15.24 0.65
C GLY A 85 14.04 -14.55 0.73
N GLU A 86 13.17 -14.95 1.66
CA GLU A 86 11.88 -14.29 1.92
C GLU A 86 12.05 -12.92 2.59
N ILE A 87 13.00 -12.77 3.53
CA ILE A 87 13.42 -11.47 4.06
C ILE A 87 13.85 -10.57 2.89
N VAL A 88 14.77 -11.05 2.05
CA VAL A 88 15.26 -10.28 0.91
C VAL A 88 14.12 -9.92 -0.04
N LYS A 89 13.16 -10.82 -0.32
CA LYS A 89 11.98 -10.53 -1.16
C LYS A 89 10.98 -9.55 -0.56
N LEU A 90 10.82 -9.57 0.76
CA LEU A 90 9.99 -8.61 1.50
C LEU A 90 10.63 -7.22 1.49
N PHE A 91 11.96 -7.15 1.65
CA PHE A 91 12.71 -5.89 1.63
C PHE A 91 13.06 -5.42 0.20
N SER A 92 13.07 -6.30 -0.80
CA SER A 92 13.28 -5.99 -2.22
C SER A 92 12.00 -5.71 -3.01
N GLY A 93 10.83 -5.91 -2.39
CA GLY A 93 9.54 -5.58 -3.00
C GLY A 93 8.98 -6.56 -3.99
N GLU A 94 9.72 -7.60 -4.35
CA GLU A 94 9.25 -8.62 -5.29
C GLU A 94 8.02 -9.38 -4.76
N SER A 95 7.78 -9.36 -3.45
CA SER A 95 6.68 -10.10 -2.81
C SER A 95 5.55 -9.22 -2.28
N LEU A 96 5.64 -7.89 -2.37
CA LEU A 96 4.65 -6.98 -1.78
C LEU A 96 3.73 -6.39 -2.85
N THR A 97 2.44 -6.58 -2.64
CA THR A 97 1.36 -6.24 -3.57
C THR A 97 1.11 -4.75 -3.71
N ASP A 98 0.62 -4.41 -4.89
CA ASP A 98 -0.13 -3.21 -5.21
C ASP A 98 -1.59 -3.35 -4.71
N LYS A 99 -1.85 -3.16 -3.40
CA LYS A 99 -3.17 -3.39 -2.77
C LYS A 99 -4.22 -2.36 -3.21
N ALA A 100 -5.50 -2.73 -3.15
CA ALA A 100 -6.62 -1.75 -3.18
C ALA A 100 -6.63 -0.81 -1.96
N ASN A 101 -5.95 -1.22 -0.87
CA ASN A 101 -5.67 -0.40 0.32
C ASN A 101 -4.35 0.38 0.22
N THR A 102 -3.57 0.16 -0.82
CA THR A 102 -2.48 1.06 -1.17
C THR A 102 -3.14 2.21 -1.91
N GLY A 103 -3.04 3.44 -1.39
CA GLY A 103 -3.72 4.60 -1.98
C GLY A 103 -3.46 4.64 -3.48
N VAL A 104 -4.52 4.62 -4.28
CA VAL A 104 -4.44 4.91 -5.72
C VAL A 104 -4.85 6.37 -5.85
N ILE A 105 -3.92 7.25 -6.14
CA ILE A 105 -4.22 8.67 -6.34
C ILE A 105 -3.42 9.19 -7.52
N LEU A 106 -4.17 9.83 -8.41
CA LEU A 106 -3.86 10.34 -9.74
C LEU A 106 -2.65 11.27 -9.89
N THR A 107 -1.95 11.65 -8.82
CA THR A 107 -0.92 12.68 -8.94
C THR A 107 0.33 12.50 -8.09
N GLN A 108 0.31 11.89 -6.89
CA GLN A 108 1.55 11.68 -6.10
C GLN A 108 1.39 10.95 -4.76
N LYS A 109 0.32 10.18 -4.56
CA LYS A 109 0.00 9.64 -3.22
C LYS A 109 -0.22 8.14 -3.18
N GLY A 110 0.39 7.44 -4.11
CA GLY A 110 0.17 6.01 -4.29
C GLY A 110 1.36 5.30 -4.90
N SER A 111 1.39 3.99 -4.78
CA SER A 111 2.39 3.14 -5.42
C SER A 111 2.16 2.99 -6.93
N ILE A 112 1.01 3.45 -7.45
CA ILE A 112 0.59 3.29 -8.85
C ILE A 112 0.04 4.61 -9.39
N LEU A 113 0.51 4.97 -10.58
CA LEU A 113 0.09 6.10 -11.38
C LEU A 113 -1.04 5.72 -12.32
N VAL A 114 -2.05 6.58 -12.40
CA VAL A 114 -3.23 6.40 -13.22
C VAL A 114 -3.56 7.70 -13.93
N ASP A 115 -3.97 7.60 -15.19
CA ASP A 115 -4.49 8.71 -15.98
C ASP A 115 -5.89 9.09 -15.51
N HIS A 116 -6.11 10.35 -15.13
CA HIS A 116 -7.37 10.76 -14.49
C HIS A 116 -8.58 10.83 -15.44
N ASP A 117 -8.34 10.97 -16.74
CA ASP A 117 -9.38 11.11 -17.75
C ASP A 117 -9.89 9.75 -18.19
N THR A 118 -8.95 8.84 -18.43
CA THR A 118 -9.18 7.50 -19.01
C THR A 118 -9.21 6.38 -17.97
N LEU A 119 -8.76 6.65 -16.75
CA LEU A 119 -8.50 5.68 -15.68
C LEU A 119 -7.45 4.62 -16.02
N GLU A 120 -6.64 4.86 -17.06
CA GLU A 120 -5.60 3.93 -17.48
C GLU A 120 -4.45 3.85 -16.48
N THR A 121 -4.02 2.63 -16.19
CA THR A 121 -2.84 2.41 -15.35
C THR A 121 -1.58 2.76 -16.15
N ILE A 122 -0.91 3.83 -15.73
CA ILE A 122 0.33 4.31 -16.36
C ILE A 122 1.51 3.43 -15.93
N GLY A 123 1.57 3.10 -14.63
CA GLY A 123 2.65 2.27 -14.08
C GLY A 123 2.83 2.48 -12.58
N LYS A 124 3.97 2.04 -12.06
CA LYS A 124 4.31 2.21 -10.64
C LYS A 124 4.97 3.56 -10.37
N PHE A 125 4.55 4.23 -9.31
CA PHE A 125 5.26 5.39 -8.79
C PHE A 125 6.57 4.93 -8.14
N LYS A 126 7.67 5.62 -8.47
CA LYS A 126 9.00 5.32 -7.92
C LYS A 126 9.43 6.49 -7.08
N TYR A 127 9.76 6.24 -5.81
CA TYR A 127 10.34 7.28 -4.98
C TYR A 127 11.84 7.41 -5.28
N ASP A 128 12.35 8.62 -5.18
CA ASP A 128 13.77 8.95 -5.34
C ASP A 128 14.42 9.15 -3.98
N ASP A 129 14.35 8.11 -3.15
CA ASP A 129 14.97 8.13 -1.83
C ASP A 129 15.40 6.72 -1.39
N ARG A 130 15.99 6.63 -0.20
CA ARG A 130 16.49 5.38 0.39
C ARG A 130 15.51 4.78 1.40
N LEU A 131 14.31 5.33 1.53
CA LEU A 131 13.26 4.67 2.28
C LEU A 131 12.78 3.56 1.36
N CYS A 132 12.96 2.29 1.75
CA CYS A 132 12.59 1.17 0.90
C CYS A 132 11.14 1.34 0.42
N ASP A 133 10.94 1.42 -0.91
CA ASP A 133 9.64 1.65 -1.58
C ASP A 133 8.58 0.60 -1.29
N HIS A 134 9.03 -0.51 -0.70
CA HIS A 134 8.24 -1.69 -0.42
C HIS A 134 7.79 -1.75 1.03
N MET A 135 8.08 -0.72 1.84
CA MET A 135 7.59 -0.70 3.22
C MET A 135 6.09 -0.43 3.25
N ILE A 136 5.39 -1.04 4.20
CA ILE A 136 3.94 -0.84 4.35
C ILE A 136 3.71 0.58 4.89
N HIS A 137 3.31 1.52 4.04
CA HIS A 137 2.95 2.88 4.47
C HIS A 137 1.48 2.95 4.91
N SER A 138 1.13 3.95 5.71
CA SER A 138 -0.27 4.30 5.97
C SER A 138 -1.03 4.50 4.66
N ALA A 139 -2.23 3.91 4.54
CA ALA A 139 -3.12 4.11 3.40
C ALA A 139 -3.71 5.52 3.34
N HIS A 140 -3.61 6.25 4.46
CA HIS A 140 -4.13 7.59 4.64
C HIS A 140 -2.98 8.57 4.87
N PRO A 141 -2.26 8.98 3.80
CA PRO A 141 -1.37 10.12 3.88
C PRO A 141 -2.20 11.40 4.12
N ILE A 142 -1.67 12.32 4.89
CA ILE A 142 -2.26 13.64 5.13
C ILE A 142 -1.64 14.62 4.16
N VAL A 143 -2.47 15.47 3.60
CA VAL A 143 -2.04 16.49 2.64
C VAL A 143 -2.35 17.81 3.27
N THR A 144 -1.37 18.71 3.22
CA THR A 144 -1.52 20.03 3.84
C THR A 144 -2.65 20.80 3.16
N GLU A 145 -3.26 21.75 3.88
CA GLU A 145 -4.32 22.59 3.33
C GLU A 145 -3.87 23.39 2.10
N THR A 146 -2.57 23.70 2.03
CA THR A 146 -1.94 24.35 0.88
C THR A 146 -1.68 23.43 -0.30
N GLU A 147 -1.94 22.12 -0.16
CA GLU A 147 -1.62 21.05 -1.12
C GLU A 147 -0.15 20.97 -1.54
N THR A 148 0.75 21.63 -0.80
CA THR A 148 2.18 21.69 -1.11
C THR A 148 2.96 20.50 -0.57
N GLU A 149 2.42 19.78 0.41
CA GLU A 149 3.11 18.67 1.03
C GLU A 149 2.16 17.50 1.30
N MET A 150 2.72 16.31 1.20
CA MET A 150 2.13 15.07 1.66
C MET A 150 2.94 14.50 2.82
N TRP A 151 2.26 14.13 3.88
CA TRP A 151 2.83 13.58 5.10
C TRP A 151 2.31 12.15 5.26
N THR A 152 3.19 11.23 5.60
CA THR A 152 2.85 9.83 5.80
C THR A 152 3.66 9.22 6.94
N LEU A 153 3.20 8.05 7.39
CA LEU A 153 3.83 7.28 8.44
C LEU A 153 4.35 5.96 7.88
N VAL A 154 5.60 5.65 8.21
CA VAL A 154 6.31 4.44 7.74
C VAL A 154 6.75 3.63 8.96
N PRO A 155 6.24 2.40 9.17
CA PRO A 155 6.77 1.52 10.20
C PRO A 155 8.23 1.21 9.88
N ASP A 156 9.08 1.13 10.90
CA ASP A 156 10.46 0.70 10.79
C ASP A 156 10.61 -0.64 11.50
N LEU A 157 10.79 -1.69 10.69
CA LEU A 157 10.93 -3.07 11.15
C LEU A 157 12.36 -3.39 11.60
N VAL A 158 13.36 -2.63 11.14
CA VAL A 158 14.78 -2.85 11.51
C VAL A 158 15.08 -2.22 12.86
N LYS A 159 14.57 -1.01 13.08
CA LYS A 159 14.63 -0.31 14.36
C LYS A 159 13.18 -0.10 14.83
N PRO A 160 12.60 -0.97 15.68
CA PRO A 160 11.17 -0.94 16.00
C PRO A 160 10.63 0.44 16.34
N GLY A 161 9.74 0.96 15.48
CA GLY A 161 9.18 2.31 15.60
C GLY A 161 8.50 2.76 14.33
N TYR A 162 8.28 4.07 14.23
CA TYR A 162 7.71 4.72 13.06
C TYR A 162 8.57 5.90 12.64
N ARG A 163 8.70 6.08 11.32
CA ARG A 163 9.27 7.27 10.70
C ARG A 163 8.12 8.11 10.18
N PHE A 164 8.09 9.36 10.62
CA PHE A 164 7.20 10.36 10.07
C PHE A 164 7.91 11.05 8.91
N VAL A 165 7.24 11.06 7.77
CA VAL A 165 7.87 11.34 6.49
C VAL A 165 7.03 12.38 5.76
N ARG A 166 7.69 13.40 5.20
CA ARG A 166 7.07 14.36 4.29
C ARG A 166 7.56 14.14 2.86
N MET A 167 6.76 14.57 1.90
CA MET A 167 7.10 14.67 0.50
C MET A 167 6.49 15.95 -0.04
N GLU A 168 7.29 16.78 -0.69
CA GLU A 168 6.79 17.99 -1.34
C GLU A 168 5.97 17.61 -2.59
N ALA A 169 4.96 18.41 -2.90
CA ALA A 169 4.24 18.30 -4.16
C ALA A 169 5.23 18.41 -5.32
N TRP A 170 4.98 17.67 -6.39
CA TRP A 170 5.83 17.58 -7.58
C TRP A 170 7.19 16.91 -7.36
N SER A 171 7.50 16.47 -6.14
CA SER A 171 8.68 15.68 -5.82
C SER A 171 8.33 14.20 -5.70
N ASN A 172 9.31 13.35 -6.03
CA ASN A 172 9.26 11.93 -5.74
C ASN A 172 10.17 11.56 -4.56
N LYS A 173 10.79 12.54 -3.92
CA LYS A 173 11.74 12.34 -2.83
C LYS A 173 11.07 12.59 -1.50
N ARG A 174 11.10 11.58 -0.63
CA ARG A 174 10.60 11.68 0.74
C ARG A 174 11.71 12.03 1.72
N GLU A 175 11.34 12.77 2.76
CA GLU A 175 12.23 13.21 3.83
C GLU A 175 11.69 12.76 5.18
N VAL A 176 12.56 12.14 6.00
CA VAL A 176 12.20 11.75 7.37
C VAL A 176 12.25 12.99 8.24
N VAL A 177 11.09 13.47 8.67
CA VAL A 177 10.96 14.62 9.56
C VAL A 177 11.22 14.22 11.01
N ALA A 178 10.68 13.08 11.42
CA ALA A 178 10.81 12.61 12.80
C ALA A 178 10.78 11.08 12.89
N ARG A 179 11.22 10.59 14.05
CA ARG A 179 11.18 9.17 14.39
C ARG A 179 10.59 8.98 15.78
N VAL A 180 9.62 8.08 15.87
CA VAL A 180 9.02 7.67 17.14
C VAL A 180 9.40 6.22 17.42
N LYS A 181 9.94 5.96 18.62
CA LYS A 181 10.26 4.60 19.07
C LYS A 181 8.98 3.92 19.57
N CYS A 182 8.89 2.59 19.45
CA CYS A 182 7.84 1.85 20.13
C CYS A 182 8.00 1.93 21.66
N ARG A 183 6.93 1.69 22.42
CA ARG A 183 7.00 1.53 23.87
C ARG A 183 8.03 0.48 24.27
N SER A 184 8.73 0.71 25.37
CA SER A 184 9.71 -0.24 25.95
C SER A 184 9.10 -1.65 26.10
N GLY A 185 9.84 -2.68 25.69
CA GLY A 185 9.39 -4.08 25.67
C GLY A 185 8.63 -4.51 24.40
N SER A 186 8.41 -3.58 23.47
CA SER A 186 7.79 -3.89 22.17
C SER A 186 8.79 -4.49 21.18
N TRP A 187 8.45 -5.64 20.61
CA TRP A 187 9.29 -6.35 19.63
C TRP A 187 9.13 -5.84 18.19
N GLY A 188 8.15 -4.97 17.92
CA GLY A 188 7.87 -4.44 16.59
C GLY A 188 6.79 -3.35 16.59
N PRO A 189 6.69 -2.55 15.51
CA PRO A 189 5.65 -1.54 15.38
C PRO A 189 4.25 -2.15 15.28
N GLY A 190 3.27 -1.44 15.82
CA GLY A 190 1.85 -1.68 15.62
C GLY A 190 1.42 -1.43 14.17
N TRP A 191 0.34 -2.07 13.76
CA TRP A 191 -0.35 -1.78 12.51
C TRP A 191 -1.16 -0.50 12.68
N VAL A 192 -0.69 0.59 12.07
CA VAL A 192 -1.34 1.91 12.10
C VAL A 192 -1.93 2.17 10.72
N HIS A 193 -3.26 2.14 10.63
CA HIS A 193 -3.96 2.36 9.36
C HIS A 193 -4.03 3.84 8.98
N SER A 194 -4.21 4.72 9.97
CA SER A 194 -4.23 6.17 9.84
C SER A 194 -3.68 6.81 11.12
N PHE A 195 -3.30 8.08 11.02
CA PHE A 195 -2.73 8.88 12.10
C PHE A 195 -3.30 10.30 12.02
N GLY A 196 -3.19 11.07 13.11
CA GLY A 196 -3.66 12.45 13.16
C GLY A 196 -2.53 13.44 12.99
N VAL A 197 -2.79 14.55 12.29
CA VAL A 197 -1.90 15.73 12.25
C VAL A 197 -2.75 16.94 12.60
N THR A 198 -2.20 17.80 13.45
CA THR A 198 -2.69 19.13 13.79
C THR A 198 -1.64 20.15 13.37
N GLU A 199 -1.92 21.44 13.53
CA GLU A 199 -0.95 22.51 13.25
C GLU A 199 0.42 22.27 13.93
N ASN A 200 0.42 21.73 15.15
CA ASN A 200 1.62 21.62 15.98
C ASN A 200 2.03 20.19 16.34
N TYR A 201 1.15 19.20 16.15
CA TYR A 201 1.35 17.85 16.66
C TYR A 201 0.98 16.77 15.65
N VAL A 202 1.74 15.68 15.73
CA VAL A 202 1.47 14.43 15.03
C VAL A 202 1.10 13.39 16.07
N LEU A 203 -0.08 12.80 15.93
CA LEU A 203 -0.65 11.82 16.85
C LEU A 203 -0.57 10.44 16.21
N ILE A 204 0.35 9.61 16.70
CA ILE A 204 0.55 8.23 16.24
C ILE A 204 0.01 7.29 17.31
N PRO A 205 -1.13 6.62 17.08
CA PRO A 205 -1.66 5.65 18.04
C PRO A 205 -0.82 4.36 18.01
N GLU A 206 -0.26 3.96 19.15
CA GLU A 206 0.41 2.66 19.24
C GLU A 206 -0.63 1.53 19.37
N MET A 207 -0.97 0.93 18.23
CA MET A 207 -1.96 -0.13 18.15
C MET A 207 -1.44 -1.47 18.72
N PRO A 208 -2.31 -2.28 19.36
CA PRO A 208 -1.92 -3.56 19.95
C PRO A 208 -1.66 -4.67 18.91
N LEU A 209 -2.26 -4.58 17.72
CA LEU A 209 -1.96 -5.47 16.59
C LEU A 209 -0.61 -5.08 16.01
N ARG A 210 0.38 -5.98 16.03
CA ARG A 210 1.77 -5.67 15.66
C ARG A 210 2.24 -6.46 14.46
N TYR A 211 3.15 -5.87 13.70
CA TYR A 211 3.90 -6.58 12.68
C TYR A 211 4.86 -7.58 13.34
N SER A 212 4.84 -8.83 12.89
CA SER A 212 5.75 -9.88 13.32
C SER A 212 6.59 -10.33 12.15
N CYS A 213 7.91 -10.08 12.20
CA CYS A 213 8.83 -10.58 11.19
C CYS A 213 8.79 -12.11 11.08
N SER A 214 8.56 -12.83 12.18
CA SER A 214 8.45 -14.30 12.15
C SER A 214 7.26 -14.79 11.31
N CYS A 215 6.12 -14.09 11.37
CA CYS A 215 4.95 -14.42 10.56
C CYS A 215 5.15 -14.14 9.07
N PHE A 216 5.91 -13.11 8.71
CA PHE A 216 6.24 -12.82 7.31
C PHE A 216 7.15 -13.87 6.67
N LEU A 217 7.88 -14.65 7.48
CA LEU A 217 8.90 -15.59 7.02
C LEU A 217 8.46 -17.06 7.11
N ASN A 218 7.17 -17.31 7.38
CA ASN A 218 6.64 -18.64 7.64
C ASN A 218 7.47 -19.47 8.65
N LEU A 219 8.22 -18.81 9.55
CA LEU A 219 9.10 -19.47 10.53
C LEU A 219 8.31 -20.06 11.72
N SER A 220 7.00 -19.85 11.74
CA SER A 220 6.09 -20.40 12.73
C SER A 220 5.30 -21.59 12.16
N ARG A 221 5.99 -22.72 12.01
CA ARG A 221 5.45 -24.08 12.18
C ARG A 221 6.54 -25.01 12.70
#